data_AF-A0A945SGT6-F1
#
_entry.id   AF-A0A945SGT6-F1
#
_cell.length_a   1.000
_cell.length_b   1.000
_cell.length_c   1.000
_cell.angle_alpha   90.00
_cell.angle_beta   90.00
_cell.angle_gamma   90.00
#
_symmetry.space_group_name_H-M   'P 1'
#
loop_
_entity.id
_entity.type
_entity.pdbx_description
1 polymer ?
#
loop_
_entity_poly.entity_id
_entity_poly.type
_entity_poly.pdbx_seq_one_letter_code
_entity_poly.pdbx_strand_id
1 'polypeptide(L)' 'MPDILIRGLTASEIQSLDRLAALEGHSRNAVIRDMIRRSLRASAPIDPEEARGLFDLLSDLGDESIMSQAWR' A
#
# COMPACT_ATOMS: atom_id res chain seq x y z
N MET A 1 -0.55 15.28 -11.59
CA MET A 1 -1.01 14.13 -12.40
C MET A 1 -2.01 14.69 -13.40
N PRO A 2 -1.87 14.36 -14.69
CA PRO A 2 -2.90 14.73 -15.68
C PRO A 2 -4.23 14.07 -15.31
N ASP A 3 -5.32 14.66 -15.77
CA ASP A 3 -6.65 14.07 -15.62
C ASP A 3 -6.80 12.89 -16.58
N ILE A 4 -7.18 11.73 -16.06
CA ILE A 4 -7.31 10.49 -16.80
C ILE A 4 -8.76 10.02 -16.71
N LEU A 5 -9.39 9.84 -17.87
CA LEU A 5 -10.72 9.26 -17.96
C LEU A 5 -10.60 7.75 -18.16
N ILE A 6 -10.92 6.98 -17.12
CA ILE A 6 -10.98 5.51 -17.18
C ILE A 6 -12.40 5.12 -17.61
N ARG A 7 -12.52 4.47 -18.77
CA ARG A 7 -13.80 3.98 -19.33
C ARG A 7 -13.88 2.45 -19.25
N GLY A 8 -15.09 1.91 -19.36
CA GLY A 8 -15.30 0.46 -19.43
C GLY A 8 -15.29 -0.26 -18.08
N LEU A 9 -15.32 0.47 -16.96
CA LEU A 9 -15.52 -0.13 -15.66
C LEU A 9 -16.95 -0.68 -15.56
N THR A 10 -17.05 -1.93 -15.15
CA THR A 10 -18.30 -2.58 -14.82
C THR A 10 -18.92 -1.98 -13.56
N ALA A 11 -20.24 -2.15 -13.39
CA ALA A 11 -20.92 -1.68 -12.20
C ALA A 11 -20.39 -2.33 -10.91
N SER A 12 -19.95 -3.59 -10.97
CA SER A 12 -19.38 -4.31 -9.82
C SER A 12 -17.98 -3.79 -9.44
N GLU A 13 -17.16 -3.40 -10.41
CA GLU A 13 -15.87 -2.74 -10.15
C GLU A 13 -16.06 -1.38 -9.49
N ILE A 14 -17.01 -0.58 -10.00
CA ILE A 14 -17.35 0.72 -9.39
C ILE A 14 -17.83 0.53 -7.95
N GLN A 15 -18.71 -0.45 -7.69
CA GLN A 15 -19.20 -0.72 -6.34
C GLN A 15 -18.08 -1.19 -5.40
N SER A 16 -17.10 -1.93 -5.91
CA SER A 16 -15.95 -2.36 -5.11
C SER A 16 -15.03 -1.19 -4.75
N LEU A 17 -14.82 -0.26 -5.69
CA LEU A 17 -14.09 0.98 -5.44
C LEU A 17 -14.80 1.89 -4.43
N ASP A 18 -16.14 1.98 -4.52
CA ASP A 18 -16.93 2.76 -3.55
C ASP A 18 -16.86 2.18 -2.14
N ARG A 19 -16.91 0.84 -2.01
CA ARG A 19 -16.74 0.17 -0.72
C ARG A 19 -15.35 0.44 -0.12
N LEU A 20 -14.31 0.35 -0.94
CA LEU A 20 -12.94 0.65 -0.49
C LEU A 20 -12.81 2.11 -0.04
N ALA A 21 -13.35 3.04 -0.82
CA ALA A 21 -13.39 4.46 -0.49
C ALA A 21 -14.12 4.74 0.83
N ALA A 22 -15.25 4.07 1.07
CA ALA A 22 -15.99 4.17 2.33
C ALA A 22 -15.20 3.64 3.53
N LEU A 23 -14.48 2.52 3.36
CA LEU A 23 -13.65 1.93 4.42
C LEU A 23 -12.46 2.83 4.79
N GLU A 24 -11.84 3.46 3.80
CA GLU A 24 -10.72 4.37 4.02
C GLU A 24 -11.18 5.77 4.47
N GLY A 25 -12.47 6.10 4.34
CA GLY A 25 -13.01 7.44 4.65
C GLY A 25 -12.65 8.49 3.60
N HIS A 26 -12.33 8.06 2.38
CA HIS A 26 -11.79 8.90 1.31
C HIS A 26 -12.75 8.94 0.12
N SER A 27 -12.58 9.92 -0.78
CA SER A 27 -13.31 9.91 -2.05
C SER A 27 -12.80 8.80 -2.97
N ARG A 28 -13.67 8.27 -3.85
CA ARG A 28 -13.30 7.28 -4.88
C ARG A 28 -12.07 7.72 -5.70
N ASN A 29 -12.04 8.99 -6.12
CA ASN A 29 -10.92 9.53 -6.90
C ASN A 29 -9.61 9.59 -6.11
N ALA A 30 -9.68 9.83 -4.79
CA ALA A 30 -8.50 9.83 -3.93
C ALA A 30 -7.94 8.41 -3.79
N VAL A 31 -8.80 7.42 -3.58
CA VAL A 31 -8.41 5.99 -3.51
C VAL A 31 -7.77 5.53 -4.81
N ILE A 32 -8.42 5.79 -5.96
CA ILE A 32 -7.86 5.42 -7.28
C ILE A 32 -6.49 6.07 -7.49
N ARG A 33 -6.35 7.36 -7.13
CA ARG A 33 -5.08 8.08 -7.27
C ARG A 33 -3.99 7.44 -6.42
N ASP A 34 -4.29 7.04 -5.20
CA ASP A 34 -3.32 6.42 -4.31
C ASP A 34 -2.95 5.01 -4.77
N MET A 35 -3.92 4.21 -5.22
CA MET A 35 -3.67 2.89 -5.81
C MET A 35 -2.71 2.98 -7.01
N ILE A 36 -2.94 3.92 -7.94
CA ILE A 36 -2.05 4.13 -9.09
C ILE A 36 -0.65 4.55 -8.63
N ARG A 37 -0.55 5.44 -7.65
CA ARG A 37 0.76 5.86 -7.11
C ARG A 37 1.51 4.69 -6.49
N ARG A 38 0.81 3.79 -5.77
CA ARG A 38 1.41 2.60 -5.17
C ARG A 38 1.84 1.60 -6.23
N SER A 39 1.04 1.37 -7.27
CA SER A 39 1.38 0.41 -8.34
C SER A 39 2.53 0.88 -9.23
N LEU A 40 2.71 2.19 -9.37
CA LEU A 40 3.84 2.78 -10.10
C LEU A 40 5.15 2.76 -9.31
N ARG A 41 5.14 2.41 -8.01
CA ARG A 41 6.39 2.23 -7.28
C ARG A 41 7.10 1.01 -7.87
N ALA A 42 8.28 1.25 -8.45
CA ALA A 42 9.12 0.18 -8.94
C ALA A 42 9.45 -0.77 -7.79
N SER A 43 9.04 -2.04 -7.91
CA SER A 43 9.58 -3.10 -7.07
C SER A 43 10.78 -3.68 -7.80
N ALA A 44 11.95 -3.61 -7.19
CA ALA A 44 13.08 -4.42 -7.61
C ALA A 44 12.84 -5.87 -7.18
N PRO A 45 13.25 -6.88 -7.98
CA PRO A 45 13.41 -8.23 -7.47
C PRO A 45 14.37 -8.18 -6.28
N ILE A 46 13.99 -8.82 -5.17
CA ILE A 46 14.87 -8.94 -4.00
C ILE A 46 15.63 -10.26 -4.09
N ASP A 47 16.94 -10.20 -3.93
CA ASP A 47 17.77 -11.41 -3.81
C ASP A 47 17.56 -12.06 -2.43
N PRO A 48 17.58 -13.40 -2.29
CA PRO A 48 17.42 -14.03 -0.98
C PRO A 48 18.47 -13.61 0.06
N GLU A 49 19.71 -13.27 -0.32
CA GLU A 49 20.70 -12.75 0.63
C GLU A 49 20.37 -11.33 1.10
N GLU A 50 19.88 -10.48 0.19
CA GLU A 50 19.37 -9.14 0.54
C GLU A 50 18.17 -9.24 1.49
N ALA A 51 17.28 -10.22 1.27
CA ALA A 51 16.15 -10.47 2.16
C ALA A 51 16.62 -10.89 3.56
N ARG A 52 17.64 -11.78 3.66
CA ARG A 52 18.23 -12.16 4.95
C ARG A 52 18.87 -10.97 5.66
N GLY A 53 19.66 -10.18 4.96
CA GLY A 53 20.26 -8.96 5.51
C GLY A 53 19.20 -7.97 5.99
N LEU A 54 18.08 -7.85 5.28
CA LEU A 54 16.94 -7.04 5.71
C LEU A 54 16.30 -7.59 6.99
N PHE A 55 16.14 -8.90 7.13
CA PHE A 55 15.61 -9.50 8.37
C PHE A 55 16.54 -9.31 9.56
N ASP A 56 17.86 -9.42 9.36
CA ASP A 56 18.84 -9.16 10.40
C ASP A 56 18.81 -7.69 10.85
N LEU A 57 18.68 -6.74 9.91
CA LEU A 57 18.55 -5.31 10.21
C LEU A 57 17.25 -4.96 10.95
N LEU A 58 16.22 -5.77 10.78
CA LEU A 58 14.90 -5.58 11.38
C LEU A 58 14.65 -6.53 12.55
N SER A 59 15.69 -7.17 13.09
CA SER A 59 15.58 -8.15 14.19
C SER A 59 14.83 -7.57 15.40
N ASP A 60 15.05 -6.28 15.67
CA ASP A 60 14.50 -5.57 16.82
C ASP A 60 12.97 -5.36 16.70
N LEU A 61 12.38 -5.50 15.51
CA LEU A 61 10.92 -5.50 15.36
C LEU A 61 10.26 -6.69 16.07
N GLY A 62 11.01 -7.77 16.30
CA GLY A 62 10.56 -8.93 17.07
C GLY A 62 10.70 -8.77 18.59
N ASP A 63 11.39 -7.73 19.07
CA ASP A 63 11.59 -7.46 20.49
C ASP A 63 10.44 -6.61 21.05
N GLU A 64 9.63 -7.21 21.91
CA GLU A 64 8.48 -6.55 22.55
C GLU A 64 8.89 -5.34 23.42
N SER A 65 10.05 -5.40 24.08
CA SER A 65 10.57 -4.30 24.89
C SER A 65 10.94 -3.11 24.03
N ILE A 66 11.69 -3.32 22.94
CA ILE A 66 12.07 -2.26 22.00
C ILE A 66 10.83 -1.67 21.33
N MET A 67 9.93 -2.52 20.83
CA MET A 67 8.71 -2.06 20.18
C MET A 67 7.81 -1.29 21.15
N SER A 68 7.66 -1.73 22.41
CA SER A 68 6.88 -1.00 23.40
C SER A 68 7.43 0.41 23.70
N GLN A 69 8.74 0.63 23.54
CA GLN A 69 9.36 1.95 23.68
C GLN A 69 9.11 2.83 22.45
N ALA A 70 9.07 2.25 21.24
CA ALA A 70 8.85 3.01 20.00
C ALA A 70 7.42 3.57 19.85
N TRP A 71 6.43 3.00 20.56
CA TRP A 71 5.02 3.41 20.51
C TRP A 71 4.54 4.18 21.75
N ARG A 72 5.44 4.54 22.67
CA ARG A 72 5.15 5.48 23.78
C ARG A 72 5.37 6.92 23.36
#